data_AF-A0A1B7VXL4-F1
#
_entry.id   AF-A0A1B7VXL4-F1
#
_cell.length_a   1.000
_cell.length_b   1.000
_cell.length_c   1.000
_cell.angle_alpha   90.00
_cell.angle_beta   90.00
_cell.angle_gamma   90.00
#
_symmetry.space_group_name_H-M   'P 1'
#
loop_
_entity.id
_entity.type
_entity.pdbx_description
1 polymer ?
#
loop_
_entity_poly.entity_id
_entity_poly.type
_entity_poly.pdbx_seq_one_letter_code
_entity_poly.pdbx_strand_id
1 'polypeptide(L)' 'MIFIRETNPLSAKLLERIYRQSRHHEVRQRARCLALANQGVKVEELMKIFQVSYKTIYNWFARWELDSMMGLYNKP' A
#
# COMPACT_ATOMS: atom_id res chain seq x y z
N MET A 1 -9.63 7.11 -12.39
CA MET A 1 -10.09 6.10 -11.41
C MET A 1 -9.16 4.91 -11.54
N ILE A 2 -8.12 4.84 -10.71
CA ILE A 2 -7.14 3.77 -10.80
C ILE A 2 -7.73 2.59 -10.03
N PHE A 3 -8.41 1.73 -10.79
CA PHE A 3 -8.60 0.34 -10.39
C PHE A 3 -7.19 -0.22 -10.22
N ILE A 4 -6.83 -0.55 -9.00
CA ILE A 4 -5.73 -1.47 -8.73
C ILE A 4 -6.10 -2.72 -9.55
N ARG A 5 -5.51 -2.86 -10.75
CA ARG A 5 -5.65 -4.05 -11.60
C ARG A 5 -5.49 -5.26 -10.70
N GLU A 6 -6.30 -6.30 -10.88
CA GLU A 6 -6.18 -7.61 -10.22
C GLU A 6 -4.72 -7.87 -9.87
N THR A 7 -4.30 -7.56 -8.64
CA THR A 7 -2.87 -7.56 -8.40
C THR A 7 -2.47 -9.02 -8.39
N ASN A 8 -1.47 -9.33 -9.20
CA ASN A 8 -0.82 -10.62 -9.26
C ASN A 8 -0.74 -11.21 -7.82
N PRO A 9 -1.21 -12.45 -7.58
CA PRO A 9 -1.16 -13.08 -6.26
C PRO A 9 0.23 -13.05 -5.60
N LEU A 10 1.30 -12.97 -6.40
CA LEU A 10 2.68 -12.78 -5.94
C LEU A 10 2.89 -11.43 -5.25
N SER A 11 2.26 -10.35 -5.71
CA SER A 11 2.32 -9.01 -5.11
C SER A 11 1.68 -8.99 -3.73
N ALA A 12 0.55 -9.68 -3.53
CA ALA A 12 -0.12 -9.76 -2.24
C ALA A 12 0.76 -10.46 -1.17
N LYS A 13 1.36 -11.61 -1.51
CA LYS A 13 2.28 -12.32 -0.61
C LYS A 13 3.52 -11.49 -0.29
N LEU A 14 4.05 -10.75 -1.28
CA LEU A 14 5.19 -9.87 -1.08
C LEU A 14 4.85 -8.73 -0.10
N LEU A 15 3.72 -8.06 -0.29
CA LEU A 15 3.26 -6.97 0.59
C LEU A 15 3.05 -7.44 2.03
N GLU A 16 2.45 -8.61 2.23
CA GLU A 16 2.32 -9.22 3.56
C GLU A 16 3.67 -9.54 4.20
N ARG A 17 4.64 -10.06 3.42
CA ARG A 17 6.00 -10.30 3.92
C ARG A 17 6.67 -8.99 4.35
N ILE A 18 6.58 -7.94 3.53
CA ILE A 18 7.15 -6.62 3.82
C ILE A 18 6.52 -6.03 5.09
N TYR A 19 5.18 -6.11 5.21
CA TYR A 19 4.47 -5.69 6.41
C TYR A 19 5.01 -6.37 7.67
N ARG A 20 5.28 -7.68 7.62
CA ARG A 20 5.76 -8.44 8.78
C ARG A 20 7.24 -8.22 9.11
N GLN A 21 8.08 -7.99 8.11
CA GLN A 21 9.54 -8.08 8.24
C GLN A 21 10.28 -6.75 8.09
N SER A 22 9.66 -5.72 7.50
CA SER A 22 10.36 -4.45 7.28
C SER A 22 10.69 -3.76 8.60
N ARG A 23 11.93 -3.26 8.72
CA ARG A 23 12.38 -2.47 9.87
C ARG A 23 11.78 -1.05 9.87
N HIS A 24 11.43 -0.54 8.69
CA HIS A 24 10.89 0.80 8.48
C HIS A 24 9.37 0.83 8.73
N HIS A 25 8.92 1.65 9.68
CA HIS A 25 7.52 1.68 10.09
C HIS A 25 6.59 2.16 8.97
N GLU A 26 6.99 3.20 8.25
CA GLU A 26 6.27 3.76 7.10
C GLU A 26 6.13 2.74 5.97
N VAL A 27 7.16 1.92 5.74
CA VAL A 27 7.15 0.85 4.74
C VAL A 27 6.17 -0.25 5.15
N ARG A 28 6.14 -0.63 6.45
CA ARG A 28 5.16 -1.58 6.97
C ARG A 28 3.74 -1.08 6.79
N GLN A 29 3.46 0.18 7.17
CA GLN A 29 2.13 0.77 7.03
C GLN A 29 1.66 0.81 5.57
N ARG A 30 2.50 1.29 4.66
CA ARG A 30 2.18 1.38 3.23
C ARG A 30 1.97 -0.01 2.62
N ALA A 31 2.81 -0.98 2.95
CA ALA A 31 2.65 -2.36 2.50
C ALA A 31 1.33 -2.97 2.99
N ARG A 32 0.98 -2.74 4.27
CA ARG A 32 -0.30 -3.21 4.83
C ARG A 32 -1.50 -2.53 4.16
N CYS A 33 -1.41 -1.24 3.88
CA CYS A 33 -2.46 -0.51 3.18
C CYS A 33 -2.73 -1.08 1.80
N LEU A 34 -1.68 -1.35 1.01
CA LEU A 34 -1.80 -1.95 -0.32
C LEU A 34 -2.34 -3.37 -0.26
N ALA A 35 -1.92 -4.17 0.73
CA ALA A 35 -2.41 -5.53 0.92
C ALA A 35 -3.92 -5.55 1.24
N LEU A 36 -4.40 -4.66 2.11
CA LEU A 36 -5.81 -4.51 2.44
C LEU A 36 -6.63 -4.00 1.24
N ALA A 37 -6.10 -3.01 0.51
CA ALA A 37 -6.74 -2.53 -0.72
C ALA A 37 -6.92 -3.66 -1.74
N ASN A 38 -5.92 -4.53 -1.90
CA ASN A 38 -6.00 -5.69 -2.77
C ASN A 38 -7.00 -6.76 -2.30
N GLN A 39 -7.33 -6.79 -1.01
CA GLN A 39 -8.39 -7.65 -0.45
C GLN A 39 -9.79 -7.04 -0.62
N GLY A 40 -9.91 -5.89 -1.28
CA GLY A 40 -11.19 -5.21 -1.52
C GLY A 40 -11.61 -4.25 -0.40
N VAL A 41 -10.72 -3.94 0.55
CA VAL A 41 -11.01 -2.92 1.58
C VAL A 41 -11.12 -1.55 0.90
N LYS A 42 -12.24 -0.87 1.15
CA LYS A 42 -12.53 0.43 0.55
C LYS A 42 -11.62 1.53 1.09
N VAL A 43 -11.35 2.55 0.27
CA VAL A 43 -10.43 3.64 0.62
C VAL A 43 -10.88 4.40 1.86
N GLU A 44 -12.20 4.60 2.05
CA GLU A 44 -12.75 5.28 3.21
C GLU A 44 -12.43 4.54 4.51
N GLU A 45 -12.34 3.21 4.46
CA GLU A 45 -11.97 2.39 5.61
C GLU A 45 -10.45 2.39 5.83
N LEU A 46 -9.66 2.36 4.75
CA LEU A 46 -8.21 2.51 4.83
C LEU A 46 -7.82 3.86 5.48
N MET A 47 -8.52 4.95 5.12
CA MET A 47 -8.30 6.26 5.76
C MET A 47 -8.47 6.20 7.27
N LYS A 48 -9.48 5.48 7.77
CA LYS A 48 -9.71 5.31 9.22
C LYS A 48 -8.67 4.39 9.85
N ILE A 49 -8.30 3.28 9.20
CA ILE A 49 -7.32 2.33 9.73
C ILE A 49 -5.95 3.01 9.89
N PHE A 50 -5.53 3.78 8.89
CA PHE A 50 -4.21 4.40 8.85
C PHE A 50 -4.20 5.84 9.35
N GLN A 51 -5.36 6.43 9.66
CA GLN A 51 -5.51 7.82 10.11
C GLN A 51 -4.86 8.82 9.16
N VAL A 52 -5.07 8.64 7.85
CA VAL A 52 -4.51 9.49 6.79
C VAL A 52 -5.57 9.97 5.81
N SER A 53 -5.26 11.04 5.08
CA SER A 53 -6.16 11.60 4.07
C SER A 53 -6.34 10.69 2.86
N TYR A 54 -7.45 10.86 2.14
CA TYR A 54 -7.71 10.23 0.85
C TYR A 54 -6.54 10.44 -0.13
N LYS A 55 -6.03 11.67 -0.22
CA LYS A 55 -4.87 12.04 -1.05
C LYS A 55 -3.63 11.21 -0.69
N THR A 56 -3.38 10.99 0.60
CA THR A 56 -2.26 10.19 1.07
C THR A 56 -2.37 8.73 0.61
N ILE A 57 -3.57 8.13 0.71
CA ILE A 57 -3.81 6.75 0.25
C ILE A 57 -3.54 6.62 -1.26
N TYR A 58 -4.11 7.51 -2.08
CA TYR A 58 -3.89 7.47 -3.52
C TYR A 58 -2.43 7.74 -3.91
N ASN A 59 -1.72 8.60 -3.16
CA ASN A 59 -0.30 8.79 -3.35
C ASN A 59 0.49 7.50 -3.08
N TRP A 60 0.13 6.72 -2.05
CA TRP A 60 0.78 5.43 -1.81
C TRP A 60 0.50 4.44 -2.94
N PHE A 61 -0.73 4.40 -3.47
CA PHE A 61 -1.09 3.55 -4.60
C PHE A 61 -0.31 3.93 -5.86
N ALA A 62 -0.33 5.20 -6.25
CA ALA A 62 0.37 5.69 -7.42
C ALA A 62 1.88 5.42 -7.34
N ARG A 63 2.49 5.63 -6.17
CA ARG A 63 3.92 5.35 -5.97
C ARG A 63 4.25 3.86 -6.06
N TRP A 64 3.38 2.98 -5.57
CA TRP A 64 3.56 1.55 -5.74
C TRP A 64 3.44 1.12 -7.22
N GLU A 65 2.48 1.67 -7.96
CA GLU A 65 2.34 1.35 -9.38
C GLU A 65 3.52 1.83 -10.23
N LEU A 66 4.08 3.00 -9.90
CA LEU A 66 5.22 3.57 -10.61
C LEU A 66 6.55 2.91 -10.23
N ASP A 67 6.79 2.72 -8.94
CA ASP A 67 8.13 2.39 -8.40
C ASP A 67 8.19 1.01 -7.71
N SER A 68 7.08 0.24 -7.71
CA SER A 68 6.96 -1.05 -7.00
C SER A 68 7.44 -0.93 -5.54
N MET A 69 8.33 -1.82 -5.08
CA MET A 69 8.88 -1.79 -3.71
C MET A 69 9.53 -0.45 -3.34
N MET A 70 10.18 0.24 -4.28
CA MET A 70 10.81 1.53 -4.01
C MET A 70 9.76 2.62 -3.69
N GLY A 71 8.54 2.46 -4.21
CA GLY A 71 7.40 3.34 -3.93
C GLY A 71 6.97 3.36 -2.46
N LEU A 72 7.32 2.33 -1.69
CA LEU A 72 7.00 2.23 -0.27
C LEU A 72 7.87 3.12 0.62
N TYR A 73 9.06 3.50 0.17
CA TYR A 73 10.02 4.27 0.97
C TYR A 73 9.73 5.78 0.89
N ASN A 74 10.25 6.57 1.82
CA ASN A 74 10.27 8.03 1.62
C ASN A 74 11.30 8.36 0.53
N LYS A 75 10.96 9.31 -0.34
CA LYS A 75 11.98 9.93 -1.20
C LYS A 75 12.66 11.02 -0.37
N PRO A 76 14.00 11.16 -0.45
CA PRO A 76 14.72 12.25 0.18
C PRO A 76 14.29 13.61 -0.37
#